data_AF-A0A933D679-F1
#
_entry.id   AF-A0A933D679-F1
#
_cell.length_a   1.000
_cell.length_b   1.000
_cell.length_c   1.000
_cell.angle_alpha   90.00
_cell.angle_beta   90.00
_cell.angle_gamma   90.00
#
_symmetry.space_group_name_H-M   'P 1'
#
loop_
_entity.id
_entity.type
_entity.pdbx_description
1 polymer ?
#
loop_
_entity_poly.entity_id
_entity_poly.type
_entity_poly.pdbx_seq_one_letter_code
_entity_poly.pdbx_strand_id
1 'polypeptide(L)' 'MKRGIHKQLAVAVVVALGAIAPESVQAQGESAVPFLLISPNSRASGIGETGTGSVDDASAIFWNPAALAFLE' A
#
# COMPACT_ATOMS: atom_id res chain seq x y z
N MET A 1 51.77 -9.70 16.27
CA MET A 1 50.90 -9.95 15.08
C MET A 1 49.45 -10.34 15.41
N LYS A 2 49.12 -11.03 16.53
CA LYS A 2 47.74 -11.52 16.77
C LYS A 2 46.65 -10.46 17.09
N ARG A 3 47.01 -9.28 17.64
CA ARG A 3 46.04 -8.21 17.97
C ARG A 3 45.34 -7.60 16.75
N GLY A 4 45.94 -7.68 15.56
CA GLY A 4 45.33 -7.20 14.31
C GLY A 4 44.19 -8.10 13.84
N ILE A 5 44.36 -9.42 13.95
CA ILE A 5 43.38 -10.43 13.51
C ILE A 5 42.04 -10.29 14.23
N HIS A 6 42.03 -10.02 15.54
CA HIS A 6 40.77 -9.86 16.28
C HIS A 6 39.98 -8.62 15.83
N LYS A 7 40.67 -7.53 15.49
CA LYS A 7 40.03 -6.31 14.95
C LYS A 7 39.46 -6.58 13.55
N GLN A 8 40.21 -7.29 12.71
CA GLN A 8 39.74 -7.68 11.37
C GLN A 8 38.54 -8.63 11.45
N LEU A 9 38.55 -9.59 12.40
CA LEU A 9 37.43 -10.50 12.62
C LEU A 9 36.17 -9.76 13.10
N ALA A 10 36.33 -8.81 14.02
CA ALA A 10 35.23 -7.99 14.52
C ALA A 10 34.60 -7.16 13.40
N VAL A 11 35.42 -6.55 12.53
CA VAL A 11 34.95 -5.80 11.36
C VAL A 11 34.22 -6.72 10.37
N ALA A 12 34.77 -7.90 10.08
CA ALA A 12 34.14 -8.86 9.18
C ALA A 12 32.77 -9.34 9.68
N VAL A 13 32.64 -9.56 11.00
CA VAL A 13 31.36 -9.96 11.62
C VAL A 13 30.33 -8.85 11.52
N VAL A 14 30.70 -7.60 11.79
CA VAL A 14 29.79 -6.44 11.67
C VAL A 14 29.30 -6.25 10.23
N VAL A 15 30.20 -6.40 9.25
CA VAL A 15 29.85 -6.32 7.82
C VAL A 15 28.93 -7.48 7.41
N ALA A 16 29.23 -8.69 7.87
CA ALA A 16 28.40 -9.86 7.58
C ALA A 16 26.99 -9.71 8.17
N LEU A 17 26.84 -9.18 9.39
CA LEU A 17 25.55 -8.89 10.01
C LEU A 17 24.74 -7.82 9.25
N GLY A 18 25.40 -6.78 8.73
CA GLY A 18 24.74 -5.75 7.91
C GLY A 18 24.25 -6.27 6.56
N ALA A 19 24.95 -7.25 5.97
CA ALA A 19 24.63 -7.80 4.65
C ALA A 19 23.41 -8.76 4.63
N ILE A 20 22.94 -9.22 5.79
CA ILE A 20 21.75 -10.09 5.92
C ILE A 20 20.48 -9.28 6.22
N ALA A 21 20.58 -7.96 6.33
CA ALA A 21 19.41 -7.11 6.51
C ALA A 21 18.55 -7.18 5.24
N PRO A 22 17.23 -7.47 5.36
CA PRO A 22 16.36 -7.48 4.19
C PRO A 22 16.26 -6.06 3.62
N GLU A 23 16.72 -5.87 2.38
CA GLU A 23 16.41 -4.66 1.61
C GLU A 23 14.95 -4.73 1.16
N SER A 24 14.06 -4.04 1.88
CA SER A 24 12.67 -3.91 1.46
C SER A 24 12.57 -2.91 0.31
N VAL A 25 12.69 -3.39 -0.92
CA VAL A 25 12.32 -2.59 -2.11
C VAL A 25 10.80 -2.55 -2.20
N GLN A 26 10.22 -1.46 -1.68
CA GLN A 26 8.78 -1.19 -1.75
C GLN A 26 8.50 -0.48 -3.09
N ALA A 27 7.82 -1.16 -4.01
CA ALA A 27 7.29 -0.54 -5.23
C ALA A 27 5.80 -0.22 -5.01
N GLN A 28 5.49 0.94 -4.42
CA GLN A 28 4.11 1.41 -4.39
C GLN A 28 3.72 1.91 -5.79
N GLY A 29 2.52 1.55 -6.25
CA GLY A 29 2.04 1.97 -7.56
C GLY A 29 1.88 3.49 -7.65
N GLU A 30 2.35 4.08 -8.74
CA GLU A 30 2.15 5.50 -9.05
C GLU A 30 0.79 5.70 -9.73
N SER A 31 0.01 6.68 -9.27
CA SER A 31 -1.21 7.14 -9.95
C SER A 31 -1.12 8.65 -10.13
N ALA A 32 -1.45 9.14 -11.32
CA ALA A 32 -1.53 10.58 -11.58
C ALA A 32 -2.64 11.27 -10.75
N VAL A 33 -3.60 10.49 -10.24
CA VAL A 33 -4.82 10.98 -9.58
C VAL A 33 -5.15 10.16 -8.33
N PRO A 34 -4.33 10.23 -7.25
CA PRO A 34 -4.53 9.42 -6.05
C PRO A 34 -5.80 9.79 -5.28
N PHE A 35 -6.36 10.98 -5.51
CA PHE A 35 -7.61 11.41 -4.87
C PHE A 35 -8.84 10.61 -5.34
N LEU A 36 -8.77 9.89 -6.47
CA LEU A 36 -9.85 8.98 -6.89
C LEU A 36 -9.97 7.74 -6.00
N LEU A 37 -9.00 7.49 -5.13
CA LEU A 37 -9.13 6.46 -4.09
C LEU A 37 -9.97 6.93 -2.90
N ILE A 38 -10.30 8.22 -2.83
CA ILE A 38 -11.12 8.77 -1.75
C ILE A 38 -12.59 8.58 -2.12
N SER A 39 -13.29 7.83 -1.28
CA SER A 39 -14.74 7.66 -1.37
C SER A 39 -15.49 9.01 -1.54
N PRO A 40 -16.44 9.11 -2.48
CA PRO A 40 -17.16 10.35 -2.76
C PRO A 40 -18.31 10.63 -1.79
N ASN A 41 -18.67 9.68 -0.92
CA ASN A 41 -19.77 9.82 0.04
C ASN A 41 -19.45 9.13 1.38
N SER A 42 -20.12 9.60 2.44
CA SER A 42 -19.90 9.07 3.79
C SER A 42 -20.46 7.66 3.99
N ARG A 43 -21.49 7.27 3.23
CA ARG A 43 -22.11 5.95 3.32
C ARG A 43 -21.13 4.85 2.90
N ALA A 44 -20.53 4.96 1.72
CA ALA A 44 -19.56 3.98 1.24
C ALA A 44 -18.33 3.93 2.15
N SER A 45 -17.84 5.08 2.63
CA SER A 45 -16.75 5.13 3.62
C SER A 45 -17.11 4.42 4.92
N GLY A 46 -18.33 4.61 5.43
CA GLY A 46 -18.78 4.01 6.69
C GLY A 46 -18.94 2.49 6.63
N ILE A 47 -19.13 1.92 5.43
CA ILE A 47 -19.25 0.47 5.20
C ILE A 47 -17.97 -0.17 4.63
N GLY A 48 -16.83 0.54 4.70
CA GLY A 48 -15.54 0.00 4.24
C GLY A 48 -15.36 -0.04 2.72
N GLU A 49 -15.90 0.95 2.01
CA GLU A 49 -15.69 1.16 0.56
C GLU A 49 -16.31 0.05 -0.32
N THR A 50 -17.32 -0.63 0.20
CA THR A 50 -17.98 -1.77 -0.47
C THR A 50 -19.03 -1.37 -1.52
N GLY A 51 -18.88 -0.20 -2.17
CA GLY A 51 -19.92 0.41 -3.01
C GLY A 51 -20.22 -0.34 -4.32
N THR A 52 -19.33 -1.21 -4.80
CA THR A 52 -19.53 -1.92 -6.09
C THR A 52 -20.78 -2.80 -6.13
N GLY A 53 -21.13 -3.45 -5.01
CA GLY A 53 -22.27 -4.38 -4.91
C GLY A 53 -23.53 -3.80 -4.28
N SER A 54 -23.44 -2.61 -3.67
CA SER A 54 -24.55 -1.96 -2.97
C SER A 54 -24.44 -0.45 -3.15
N VAL A 55 -24.76 0.02 -4.35
CA VAL A 55 -24.91 1.44 -4.64
C VAL A 55 -26.20 1.66 -5.43
N ASP A 56 -27.10 2.42 -4.83
CA ASP A 56 -28.44 2.75 -5.28
C ASP A 56 -28.69 4.26 -5.15
N ASP A 57 -27.63 5.05 -5.30
CA ASP A 57 -27.67 6.51 -5.25
C ASP A 57 -26.74 7.14 -6.31
N ALA A 58 -26.69 8.48 -6.35
CA ALA A 58 -25.91 9.24 -7.32
C ALA A 58 -24.39 8.94 -7.29
N SER A 59 -23.86 8.37 -6.20
CA SER A 59 -22.46 7.95 -6.13
C SER A 59 -22.14 6.72 -6.98
N ALA A 60 -23.14 6.07 -7.57
CA ALA A 60 -22.97 4.94 -8.48
C ALA A 60 -22.04 5.28 -9.67
N ILE A 61 -21.99 6.54 -10.11
CA ILE A 61 -21.03 7.00 -11.14
C ILE A 61 -19.59 6.66 -10.75
N PHE A 62 -19.25 6.73 -9.47
CA PHE A 62 -17.92 6.43 -8.95
C PHE A 62 -17.73 4.93 -8.66
N TRP A 63 -18.73 4.26 -8.08
CA TRP A 63 -18.60 2.87 -7.58
C TRP A 63 -18.97 1.78 -8.59
N ASN A 64 -20.06 1.97 -9.33
CA ASN A 64 -20.59 1.02 -10.31
C ASN A 64 -21.61 1.73 -11.22
N PRO A 65 -21.18 2.30 -12.36
CA PRO A 65 -22.06 3.03 -13.27
C PRO A 65 -23.22 2.19 -13.82
N ALA A 66 -23.10 0.87 -13.89
CA ALA A 66 -24.18 0.00 -14.36
C ALA A 66 -25.36 -0.03 -13.37
N ALA A 67 -25.12 0.23 -12.07
CA ALA A 67 -26.16 0.31 -11.06
C ALA A 67 -27.12 1.49 -11.29
N LEU A 68 -26.68 2.54 -12.02
CA LEU A 68 -27.54 3.67 -12.39
C LEU A 68 -28.78 3.24 -13.19
N ALA A 69 -28.68 2.14 -13.95
CA ALA A 69 -29.80 1.61 -14.73
C ALA A 69 -30.92 1.00 -13.86
N PHE A 70 -30.65 0.77 -12.56
CA PHE A 70 -31.58 0.15 -11.61
C PHE A 70 -31.99 1.09 -10.47
N LEU A 71 -31.69 2.40 -10.59
CA LEU A 71 -32.22 3.41 -9.69
C LEU A 71 -33.71 3.62 -9.95
N GLU A 72 -34.51 3.66 -8.89
CA GLU A 72 -35.95 3.97 -8.96
C GLU A 72 -36.25 5.47 -8.94
#